data_AF-A0A7H4N002-F1
#
_entry.id   AF-A0A7H4N002-F1
#
_cell.length_a   1.000
_cell.length_b   1.000
_cell.length_c   1.000
_cell.angle_alpha   90.00
_cell.angle_beta   90.00
_cell.angle_gamma   90.00
#
_symmetry.space_group_name_H-M   'P 1'
#
loop_
_entity.id
_entity.type
_entity.pdbx_description
1 polymer ?
#
loop_
_entity_poly.entity_id
_entity_poly.type
_entity_poly.pdbx_seq_one_letter_code
_entity_poly.pdbx_strand_id
1 'polypeptide(L)' 'MTLSISALCPESGQLGIAISSSSIAVGARCPWLLAGVGAVSSQNITLPRARTADPCRA' A
#
# COMPACT_ATOMS: atom_id res chain seq x y z
N MET A 1 7.61 14.92 6.88
CA MET A 1 6.18 14.67 7.19
C MET A 1 5.63 13.73 6.14
N THR A 2 4.79 12.75 6.53
CA THR A 2 4.21 11.78 5.61
C THR A 2 2.74 11.59 5.91
N LEU A 3 1.91 11.65 4.87
CA LEU A 3 0.48 11.39 4.91
C LEU A 3 0.17 10.28 3.91
N SER A 4 -0.64 9.30 4.30
CA SER A 4 -1.08 8.21 3.42
C SER A 4 -2.53 7.84 3.67
N ILE A 5 -3.28 7.58 2.61
CA ILE A 5 -4.69 7.12 2.65
C ILE A 5 -4.80 5.84 1.83
N SER A 6 -5.49 4.84 2.36
CA SER A 6 -5.88 3.62 1.65
C SER A 6 -7.41 3.59 1.53
N ALA A 7 -7.92 3.21 0.37
CA ALA A 7 -9.37 3.22 0.09
C ALA A 7 -9.81 2.02 -0.77
N LEU A 8 -11.09 1.69 -0.65
CA LEU A 8 -11.82 0.71 -1.44
C LEU A 8 -13.00 1.41 -2.12
N CYS A 9 -13.17 1.21 -3.42
CA CYS A 9 -14.40 1.55 -4.13
C CYS A 9 -15.40 0.40 -3.98
N PRO A 10 -16.54 0.58 -3.28
CA PRO A 10 -17.48 -0.52 -3.02
C PRO A 10 -18.22 -1.00 -4.29
N GLU A 11 -18.38 -0.14 -5.30
CA GLU A 11 -19.08 -0.48 -6.53
C GLU A 11 -18.24 -1.35 -7.48
N SER A 12 -16.95 -1.04 -7.61
CA SER A 12 -16.04 -1.73 -8.52
C SER A 12 -15.10 -2.73 -7.85
N GLY A 13 -14.99 -2.70 -6.52
CA GLY A 13 -14.01 -3.48 -5.75
C GLY A 13 -12.57 -2.99 -5.87
N GLN A 14 -12.32 -1.83 -6.48
CA GLN A 14 -10.96 -1.31 -6.66
C GLN A 14 -10.32 -0.86 -5.35
N LEU A 15 -9.06 -1.22 -5.17
CA LEU A 15 -8.22 -0.81 -4.05
C LEU A 15 -7.21 0.26 -4.51
N GLY A 16 -6.98 1.27 -3.69
CA GLY A 16 -6.05 2.36 -3.98
C GLY A 16 -5.32 2.88 -2.76
N ILE A 17 -4.11 3.40 -2.96
CA ILE A 17 -3.31 4.08 -1.92
C ILE A 17 -2.78 5.41 -2.50
N ALA A 18 -2.93 6.50 -1.75
CA ALA A 18 -2.33 7.79 -2.04
C ALA A 18 -1.33 8.18 -0.93
N ILE A 19 -0.17 8.73 -1.30
CA ILE A 19 0.90 9.09 -0.36
C ILE A 19 1.44 10.48 -0.72
N SER A 20 1.54 11.36 0.29
CA SER A 20 2.32 12.60 0.23
C SER A 20 3.48 12.50 1.22
N SER A 21 4.71 12.67 0.73
CA SER A 21 5.92 12.62 1.54
C SER A 21 7.00 13.51 0.93
N SER A 22 7.90 14.01 1.78
CA SER A 22 9.14 14.66 1.34
C SER A 22 10.23 13.65 0.95
N SER A 23 10.04 12.36 1.21
CA SER A 23 11.01 11.31 0.82
C SER A 23 10.79 10.87 -0.62
N ILE A 24 11.90 10.70 -1.35
CA ILE A 24 11.90 10.22 -2.73
C ILE A 24 11.54 8.72 -2.78
N ALA A 25 10.93 8.32 -3.89
CA ALA A 25 10.61 6.94 -4.25
C ALA A 25 9.62 6.21 -3.31
N VAL A 26 8.87 6.94 -2.47
CA VAL A 26 7.86 6.33 -1.59
C VAL A 26 6.80 5.54 -2.36
N GLY A 27 6.44 5.96 -3.58
CA GLY A 27 5.46 5.28 -4.42
C GLY A 27 5.87 3.87 -4.85
N ALA A 28 7.17 3.56 -4.94
CA ALA A 28 7.66 2.22 -5.28
C ALA A 28 7.92 1.35 -4.04
N ARG A 29 8.03 2.00 -2.87
CA ARG A 29 8.64 1.44 -1.66
C ARG A 29 7.64 1.09 -0.58
N CYS A 30 6.58 1.88 -0.48
CA CYS A 30 5.67 1.88 0.65
C CYS A 30 4.30 1.28 0.34
N PRO A 31 3.63 1.58 -0.81
CA PRO A 31 2.33 0.99 -1.10
C PRO A 31 2.50 -0.44 -1.62
N TRP A 32 1.61 -1.31 -1.17
CA TRP A 32 1.46 -2.67 -1.67
C TRP A 32 -0.02 -2.97 -1.85
N LEU A 33 -0.39 -3.49 -3.01
CA LEU A 33 -1.77 -3.85 -3.35
C LEU A 33 -1.79 -5.23 -3.96
N LEU A 34 -2.76 -6.05 -3.54
CA LEU A 34 -3.12 -7.28 -4.20
C LEU A 34 -4.61 -7.25 -4.51
N ALA A 35 -4.95 -7.40 -5.79
CA ALA A 35 -6.33 -7.40 -6.27
C ALA A 35 -7.15 -8.50 -5.56
N GLY A 36 -8.33 -8.13 -5.08
CA GLY A 36 -9.21 -9.04 -4.35
C GLY A 36 -8.77 -9.43 -2.93
N VAL A 37 -7.60 -8.95 -2.47
CA VAL A 37 -7.08 -9.28 -1.12
C VAL A 37 -6.97 -8.04 -0.24
N GLY A 38 -6.25 -7.01 -0.66
CA GLY A 38 -6.08 -5.83 0.18
C GLY A 38 -5.00 -4.84 -0.26
N ALA A 39 -4.93 -3.74 0.46
CA ALA A 39 -3.98 -2.66 0.27
C ALA A 39 -3.32 -2.31 1.61
N VAL A 40 -2.00 -2.21 1.63
CA VAL A 40 -1.21 -1.88 2.81
C VAL A 40 -0.12 -0.86 2.47
N SER A 41 0.19 0.03 3.40
CA SER A 41 1.33 0.94 3.26
C SER A 41 2.14 1.06 4.54
N SER A 42 3.47 0.94 4.44
CA SER A 42 4.39 1.31 5.53
C SER A 42 4.74 2.80 5.45
N GLN A 43 4.68 3.53 6.56
CA GLN A 43 4.94 4.98 6.52
C GLN A 43 6.44 5.31 6.38
N ASN A 44 6.76 6.12 5.36
CA ASN A 44 8.06 6.69 4.91
C ASN A 44 9.25 5.73 4.70
N ILE A 45 9.48 4.79 5.61
CA ILE A 45 10.50 3.75 5.48
C ILE A 45 9.79 2.44 5.16
N THR A 46 10.25 1.77 4.10
CA THR A 46 9.81 0.43 3.73
C THR A 46 10.00 -0.52 4.91
N LEU A 47 8.94 -1.19 5.32
CA LEU A 47 9.03 -2.43 6.10
C LEU A 47 9.05 -3.60 5.11
N PRO A 48 10.20 -4.26 4.83
CA PRO A 48 10.27 -5.30 3.80
C PRO A 48 9.31 -6.47 4.03
N ARG A 49 8.95 -6.71 5.30
CA ARG A 49 7.99 -7.73 5.71
C ARG A 49 6.54 -7.40 5.39
N ALA A 50 6.18 -6.12 5.24
CA ALA A 50 4.82 -5.72 4.86
C ALA A 50 4.47 -6.07 3.39
N ARG A 51 5.44 -6.57 2.61
CA ARG A 51 5.25 -7.12 1.26
C ARG A 51 4.41 -8.41 1.26
N THR A 52 4.18 -9.06 2.39
CA THR A 52 3.44 -10.33 2.46
C THR A 52 1.93 -10.09 2.36
N ALA A 53 1.46 -9.77 1.16
CA ALA A 53 0.15 -10.20 0.69
C ALA A 53 0.36 -11.27 -0.39
N ASP A 54 1.20 -12.27 -0.09
CA ASP A 54 1.40 -13.42 -0.97
C ASP A 54 0.33 -14.46 -0.63
N PRO A 55 -0.65 -14.72 -1.52
CA PRO A 55 -1.71 -15.69 -1.24
C PRO A 55 -1.18 -17.13 -1.11
N CYS A 56 0.06 -17.41 -1.54
CA CYS A 56 0.72 -18.71 -1.36
C CYS A 56 1.48 -18.85 -0.03
N ARG A 57 1.54 -17.79 0.81
CA ARG A 57 2.28 -17.79 2.08
C ARG A 57 1.41 -17.56 3.32
N ALA A 58 0.09 -17.51 3.14
CA ALA A 58 -0.92 -17.53 4.21
C ALA A 58 -1.55 -18.92 4.33
#